data_AF-A0A449BCB8-F1
#
_entry.id   AF-A0A449BCB8-F1
#
_cell.length_a   1.000
_cell.length_b   1.000
_cell.length_c   1.000
_cell.angle_alpha   90.00
_cell.angle_beta   90.00
_cell.angle_gamma   90.00
#
_symmetry.space_group_name_H-M   'P 1'
#
loop_
_entity.id
_entity.type
_entity.pdbx_description
1 polymer ?
#
loop_
_entity_poly.entity_id
_entity_poly.type
_entity_poly.pdbx_seq_one_letter_code
_entity_poly.pdbx_strand_id
1 'polypeptide(L)' 'MNYKMKIQDKYIMPIKNRIKTKEYRLYDEERQKIKIGDVLLFAAKRVLVALLE' A
#
# COMPACT_ATOMS: atom_id res chain seq x y z
N MET A 1 6.31 -13.95 -0.12
CA MET A 1 5.37 -13.79 1.02
C MET A 1 4.49 -12.57 0.74
N ASN A 2 3.23 -12.59 1.21
CA ASN A 2 2.29 -11.49 0.98
C ASN A 2 2.08 -10.71 2.28
N TYR A 3 2.28 -9.39 2.26
CA TYR A 3 2.11 -8.53 3.43
C TYR A 3 1.01 -7.51 3.19
N LYS A 4 -0.01 -7.49 4.04
CA LYS A 4 -1.08 -6.49 3.97
C LYS A 4 -0.69 -5.25 4.78
N MET A 5 -0.86 -4.07 4.21
CA MET A 5 -0.58 -2.81 4.92
C MET A 5 -1.54 -1.69 4.53
N LYS A 6 -1.86 -0.84 5.50
CA LYS A 6 -2.69 0.35 5.25
C LYS A 6 -1.90 1.40 4.48
N ILE A 7 -2.54 2.10 3.56
CA ILE A 7 -2.00 3.28 2.90
C ILE A 7 -3.03 4.41 2.90
N GLN A 8 -2.56 5.66 2.80
CA GLN A 8 -3.46 6.79 2.62
C GLN A 8 -4.07 6.75 1.22
N ASP A 9 -5.36 7.05 1.09
CA ASP A 9 -6.11 6.88 -0.15
C ASP A 9 -5.53 7.72 -1.31
N LYS A 10 -4.97 8.90 -0.99
CA LYS A 10 -4.29 9.77 -1.96
C LYS A 10 -3.12 9.11 -2.71
N TYR A 11 -2.57 8.01 -2.19
CA TYR A 11 -1.47 7.29 -2.82
C TYR A 11 -1.90 6.07 -3.65
N ILE A 12 -3.19 5.68 -3.63
CA ILE A 12 -3.67 4.50 -4.36
C ILE A 12 -3.53 4.70 -5.87
N MET A 13 -4.11 5.78 -6.42
CA MET A 13 -4.03 6.06 -7.85
C MET A 13 -2.59 6.27 -8.33
N PRO A 14 -1.73 7.03 -7.62
CA PRO A 14 -0.30 7.12 -7.97
C PRO A 14 0.42 5.77 -8.02
N ILE A 15 0.13 4.83 -7.10
CA ILE A 15 0.73 3.48 -7.12
C ILE A 15 0.16 2.66 -8.28
N LYS A 16 -1.16 2.67 -8.47
CA LYS A 16 -1.85 1.96 -9.56
C LYS A 16 -1.34 2.41 -10.93
N ASN A 17 -1.10 3.71 -11.09
CA ASN A 17 -0.58 4.32 -12.30
C ASN A 17 0.96 4.28 -12.40
N ARG A 18 1.66 3.61 -11.47
CA ARG A 18 3.13 3.48 -11.43
C ARG A 18 3.90 4.80 -11.35
N ILE A 19 3.24 5.88 -10.94
CA ILE A 19 3.87 7.19 -10.68
C ILE A 19 4.63 7.14 -9.35
N LYS A 20 4.03 6.52 -8.33
CA LYS A 20 4.67 6.29 -7.02
C LYS A 20 5.21 4.87 -6.97
N THR A 21 6.53 4.74 -7.06
CA THR A 21 7.24 3.45 -7.07
C THR A 21 7.99 3.14 -5.78
N LYS A 22 8.10 4.12 -4.87
CA LYS A 22 8.77 3.98 -3.56
C LYS A 22 7.82 4.35 -2.43
N GLU A 23 7.81 3.53 -1.38
CA GLU A 23 7.06 3.74 -0.14
C GLU A 23 8.02 3.63 1.04
N TYR A 24 8.23 4.75 1.74
CA TYR A 24 9.10 4.82 2.90
C TYR A 24 8.28 4.62 4.18
N ARG A 25 8.77 3.79 5.10
CA ARG A 25 8.15 3.53 6.41
C ARG A 25 9.22 3.39 7.48
N LEU A 26 8.80 3.48 8.74
CA LEU A 26 9.64 3.13 9.88
C LEU A 26 10.10 1.67 9.76
N TYR A 27 11.33 1.41 10.18
CA TYR A 27 11.92 0.08 10.18
C TYR A 27 11.54 -0.71 11.44
N ASP A 28 10.23 -0.84 11.65
CA ASP A 28 9.64 -1.60 12.76
C ASP A 28 9.75 -3.12 12.56
N GLU A 29 9.43 -3.90 13.60
CA GLU A 29 9.51 -5.37 13.59
C GLU A 29 8.68 -6.04 12.48
N GLU A 30 7.61 -5.40 12.00
CA GLU A 30 6.83 -5.92 10.86
C GLU A 30 7.59 -5.72 9.55
N ARG A 31 8.19 -4.53 9.35
CA ARG A 31 8.91 -4.18 8.11
C ARG A 31 10.25 -4.88 8.01
N GLN A 32 10.87 -5.23 9.14
CA GLN A 32 12.08 -6.07 9.20
C GLN A 32 11.89 -7.45 8.57
N LYS A 33 10.66 -7.97 8.48
CA LYS A 33 10.36 -9.29 7.89
C LYS A 33 10.23 -9.27 6.37
N ILE A 34 10.10 -8.08 5.77
CA ILE A 34 9.90 -7.93 4.32
C ILE A 34 11.25 -8.05 3.60
N LYS A 35 11.30 -8.89 2.57
CA LYS A 35 12.50 -9.07 1.73
C LYS A 35 12.22 -8.79 0.26
N ILE A 36 13.28 -8.62 -0.51
CA ILE A 36 13.20 -8.45 -1.97
C ILE A 36 12.49 -9.67 -2.58
N GLY A 37 11.54 -9.40 -3.49
CA GLY A 37 10.71 -10.42 -4.12
C GLY A 37 9.38 -10.70 -3.42
N ASP A 38 9.14 -10.15 -2.22
CA ASP A 38 7.83 -10.22 -1.57
C ASP A 38 6.80 -9.27 -2.20
N VAL A 39 5.51 -9.57 -1.97
CA VAL A 39 4.38 -8.79 -2.50
C VAL A 39 3.72 -8.01 -1.37
N LEU A 40 3.48 -6.72 -1.60
CA LEU A 40 2.78 -5.84 -0.67
C LEU A 40 1.34 -5.59 -1.15
N LEU A 41 0.37 -5.89 -0.29
CA LEU A 41 -1.05 -5.68 -0.53
C LEU A 41 -1.49 -4.41 0.22
N PHE A 42 -1.65 -3.31 -0.51
CA PHE A 42 -2.10 -2.04 0.06
C PHE A 42 -3.61 -1.99 0.25
N ALA A 43 -4.05 -1.63 1.46
CA ALA A 43 -5.45 -1.38 1.79
C ALA A 43 -5.69 0.11 2.06
N ALA A 44 -6.64 0.70 1.33
CA ALA A 44 -7.21 2.01 1.61
C ALA A 44 -7.85 2.03 3.00
N LYS A 45 -7.83 3.17 3.69
CA LYS A 45 -8.56 3.29 4.97
C LYS A 45 -10.04 3.60 4.73
N ARG A 46 -10.38 4.17 3.57
CA ARG A 46 -11.76 4.49 3.18
C ARG A 46 -12.11 3.74 1.90
N VAL A 47 -12.97 2.73 2.02
CA VAL A 47 -13.90 2.39 0.94
C VAL A 47 -15.03 3.41 1.06
N LEU A 48 -14.81 4.63 0.54
CA LEU A 48 -15.96 5.49 0.30
C LEU A 48 -16.70 4.86 -0.87
N VAL A 49 -17.87 4.33 -0.56
CA VAL A 49 -18.92 3.92 -1.50
C VAL A 49 -19.20 5.13 -2.40
N ALA A 50 -18.52 5.20 -3.53
CA ALA A 50 -18.73 6.17 -4.59
C ALA A 50 -18.58 5.42 -5.92
N LEU A 51 -19.40 4.39 -6.08
CA LEU A 51 -19.70 3.73 -7.36
C LEU A 51 -21.21 3.51 -7.45
N LEU A 52 -21.96 4.55 -7.09
CA LEU A 52 -23.39 4.69 -7.35
C LEU A 52 -23.67 6.18 -7.60
N GLU A 53 -23.20 6.66 -8.75
CA GLU A 53 -23.88 7.67 -9.58
C GLU A 53 -23.58 7.35 -11.05
#